data_AF-A0AB39QKA4-F1
#
_entry.id   AF-A0AB39QKA4-F1
#
_cell.length_a   1.000
_cell.length_b   1.000
_cell.length_c   1.000
_cell.angle_alpha   90.00
_cell.angle_beta   90.00
_cell.angle_gamma   90.00
#
_symmetry.space_group_name_H-M   'P 1'
#
loop_
_entity.id
_entity.type
_entity.pdbx_description
1 polymer ?
#
loop_
_entity_poly.entity_id
_entity_poly.type
_entity_poly.pdbx_seq_one_letter_code
_entity_poly.pdbx_strand_id
1 'polypeptide(L)'
;MRKLAIGTALTGALALAGVTAPAASAATPNLAFSDVTVNKGKAIVVGTTKTVNVPVTYTLTRPADLVIDNKKTFAAVMLYRGTLRSLANELDPAVMPTCTTTATTDTTVTESCSENIPVDPYEYLYDAADATTWKAAGLYAHVDGTVSDDFLSSSSDVAIWGNLTTAKVQRAARLTVDATPEPAVAGKTITVKGKLTRANWETSSYPGYQGQKVVLQFRTAGTSTYQNVKGITSGTGGALSTTVKASKSGYYRYVFAGTTTTAAATATGDYVKVK
;
A
#
# COMPACT_ATOMS: atom_id res chain seq x y z
N MET A 1 6.26 20.11 3.51
CA MET A 1 7.69 20.20 3.19
C MET A 1 7.83 20.02 1.68
N ARG A 2 8.44 20.98 0.98
CA ARG A 2 8.53 20.98 -0.49
C ARG A 2 9.50 19.88 -0.94
N LYS A 3 8.99 18.86 -1.63
CA LYS A 3 9.83 17.88 -2.35
C LYS A 3 10.44 18.58 -3.56
N LEU A 4 11.75 18.41 -3.75
CA LEU A 4 12.46 18.84 -4.96
C LEU A 4 11.97 17.96 -6.12
N ALA A 5 11.27 18.57 -7.07
CA ALA A 5 10.92 17.92 -8.33
C ALA A 5 12.19 17.81 -9.18
N ILE A 6 12.68 16.58 -9.39
CA ILE A 6 13.73 16.32 -10.38
C ILE A 6 13.04 16.28 -11.75
N GLY A 7 12.88 17.47 -12.35
CA GLY A 7 12.40 17.63 -13.71
C GLY A 7 13.54 17.33 -14.69
N THR A 8 13.50 16.19 -15.37
CA THR A 8 14.36 15.90 -16.51
C THR A 8 13.84 16.62 -17.75
N ALA A 9 14.42 17.78 -18.06
CA ALA A 9 14.27 18.43 -19.35
C ALA A 9 15.44 18.04 -20.26
N LEU A 10 15.24 17.04 -21.12
CA LEU A 10 16.15 16.74 -22.24
C LEU A 10 15.72 17.55 -23.46
N THR A 11 16.34 18.71 -23.67
CA THR A 11 16.41 19.34 -25.01
C THR A 11 17.67 20.19 -25.12
N GLY A 12 18.53 19.83 -26.07
CA GLY A 12 19.73 20.60 -26.41
C GLY A 12 20.72 19.75 -27.21
N ALA A 13 20.57 19.74 -28.53
CA ALA A 13 21.61 19.23 -29.42
C ALA A 13 22.74 20.27 -29.48
N LEU A 14 23.92 19.93 -28.96
CA LEU A 14 25.15 20.69 -29.15
C LEU A 14 26.20 19.76 -29.78
N ALA A 15 26.50 19.99 -31.05
CA ALA A 15 27.57 19.32 -31.75
C ALA A 15 28.91 19.94 -31.34
N LEU A 16 29.72 19.19 -30.58
CA LEU A 16 31.15 19.41 -30.44
C LEU A 16 31.88 18.10 -30.76
N ALA A 17 32.67 18.14 -31.82
CA ALA A 17 33.67 17.11 -32.10
C ALA A 17 34.81 17.27 -31.11
N GLY A 18 35.10 16.23 -30.32
CA GLY A 18 36.24 16.22 -29.41
C GLY A 18 36.14 15.14 -28.35
N VAL A 19 36.91 14.06 -28.55
CA VAL A 19 37.18 12.96 -27.60
C VAL A 19 35.93 12.31 -27.01
N THR A 20 35.50 11.19 -27.61
CA THR A 20 34.62 10.22 -26.93
C THR A 20 35.43 9.54 -25.83
N ALA A 21 35.66 10.24 -24.71
CA ALA A 21 35.80 9.52 -23.45
C ALA A 21 34.48 8.74 -23.29
N PRO A 22 34.51 7.42 -23.01
CA PRO A 22 33.31 6.79 -22.51
C PRO A 22 32.80 7.68 -21.37
N ALA A 23 31.51 8.02 -21.38
CA ALA A 23 30.92 8.52 -20.15
C ALA A 23 31.32 7.52 -19.08
N ALA A 24 32.17 7.94 -18.14
CA ALA A 24 32.61 7.12 -17.05
C ALA A 24 31.38 6.96 -16.15
N SER A 25 30.48 6.06 -16.52
CA SER A 25 29.55 5.49 -15.58
C SER A 25 30.43 4.83 -14.54
N ALA A 26 30.54 5.44 -13.35
CA ALA A 26 31.05 4.75 -12.18
C ALA A 26 30.38 3.37 -12.18
N ALA A 27 31.18 2.30 -12.15
CA ALA A 27 30.67 0.96 -12.30
C ALA A 27 29.53 0.75 -11.30
N THR A 28 28.30 0.56 -11.80
CA THR A 28 27.14 0.34 -10.95
C THR A 28 27.47 -0.84 -10.03
N PRO A 29 27.40 -0.67 -8.70
CA PRO A 29 27.76 -1.75 -7.80
C PRO A 29 26.86 -2.96 -8.04
N ASN A 30 27.45 -4.15 -8.02
CA ASN A 30 26.73 -5.39 -8.24
C ASN A 30 25.98 -5.80 -6.96
N LEU A 31 24.78 -5.24 -6.77
CA LEU A 31 23.90 -5.58 -5.66
C LEU A 31 22.84 -6.60 -6.09
N ALA A 32 22.55 -7.53 -5.19
CA ALA A 32 21.44 -8.47 -5.35
C ALA A 32 20.48 -8.34 -4.17
N PHE A 33 19.19 -8.25 -4.50
CA PHE A 33 18.10 -8.19 -3.54
C PHE A 33 17.26 -9.47 -3.71
N SER A 34 17.15 -10.29 -2.67
CA SER A 34 16.35 -11.51 -2.68
C SER A 34 15.37 -11.55 -1.50
N ASP A 35 14.46 -12.53 -1.52
CA ASP A 35 13.51 -12.80 -0.43
C ASP A 35 12.66 -11.59 -0.02
N VAL A 36 12.42 -10.68 -0.98
CA VAL A 36 11.68 -9.44 -0.74
C VAL A 36 10.25 -9.76 -0.38
N THR A 37 9.89 -9.43 0.86
CA THR A 37 8.54 -9.60 1.41
C THR A 37 7.99 -8.24 1.79
N VAL A 38 6.97 -7.81 1.05
CA VAL A 38 6.25 -6.56 1.31
C VAL A 38 5.02 -6.85 2.16
N ASN A 39 4.85 -6.12 3.26
CA ASN A 39 3.70 -6.19 4.16
C ASN A 39 3.34 -7.61 4.62
N LYS A 40 4.35 -8.47 4.86
CA LYS A 40 4.15 -9.89 5.24
C LYS A 40 3.29 -10.66 4.21
N GLY A 41 3.36 -10.28 2.93
CA GLY A 41 2.58 -10.86 1.83
C GLY A 41 1.11 -10.42 1.79
N LYS A 42 0.68 -9.50 2.65
CA LYS A 42 -0.71 -9.00 2.70
C LYS A 42 -0.88 -7.76 1.84
N ALA A 43 -2.11 -7.52 1.37
CA ALA A 43 -2.45 -6.27 0.70
C ALA A 43 -2.25 -5.07 1.66
N ILE A 44 -1.74 -3.96 1.13
CA ILE A 44 -1.58 -2.68 1.81
C ILE A 44 -2.91 -1.96 1.72
N VAL A 45 -3.63 -1.85 2.83
CA VAL A 45 -4.97 -1.24 2.86
C VAL A 45 -4.88 0.17 3.39
N VAL A 46 -5.18 1.16 2.54
CA VAL A 46 -5.01 2.58 2.86
C VAL A 46 -6.34 3.30 2.92
N GLY A 47 -6.57 4.02 4.02
CA GLY A 47 -7.73 4.91 4.21
C GLY A 47 -7.48 6.30 3.61
N THR A 48 -8.13 7.33 4.14
CA THR A 48 -7.99 8.70 3.63
C THR A 48 -7.22 9.64 4.56
N THR A 49 -6.85 9.20 5.76
CA THR A 49 -6.27 10.11 6.77
C THR A 49 -5.02 9.62 7.47
N LYS A 50 -4.91 8.31 7.74
CA LYS A 50 -3.80 7.75 8.50
C LYS A 50 -2.73 7.20 7.55
N THR A 51 -1.48 7.59 7.79
CA THR A 51 -0.31 6.95 7.19
C THR A 51 -0.28 5.46 7.57
N VAL A 52 -0.06 4.60 6.57
CA VAL A 52 0.10 3.15 6.77
C VAL A 52 1.58 2.81 6.65
N ASN A 53 2.15 2.32 7.75
CA ASN A 53 3.53 1.87 7.81
C ASN A 53 3.62 0.44 7.27
N VAL A 54 4.23 0.29 6.10
CA VAL A 54 4.38 -0.98 5.38
C VAL A 54 5.73 -1.60 5.70
N PRO A 55 5.79 -2.70 6.50
CA PRO A 55 7.05 -3.37 6.77
C PRO A 55 7.53 -4.11 5.52
N VAL A 56 8.80 -3.97 5.21
CA VAL A 56 9.49 -4.71 4.14
C VAL A 56 10.71 -5.42 4.74
N THR A 57 10.89 -6.68 4.35
CA THR A 57 12.08 -7.47 4.71
C THR A 57 12.68 -8.06 3.44
N TYR A 58 14.01 -8.14 3.39
CA TYR A 58 14.73 -8.66 2.24
C TYR A 58 16.14 -9.09 2.62
N THR A 59 16.75 -9.91 1.77
CA THR A 59 18.17 -10.23 1.82
C THR A 59 18.91 -9.34 0.83
N LEU A 60 19.97 -8.67 1.30
CA LEU A 60 20.86 -7.87 0.46
C LEU A 60 22.22 -8.57 0.37
N THR A 61 22.68 -8.83 -0.84
CA THR A 61 24.06 -9.26 -1.10
C THR A 61 24.80 -8.15 -1.83
N ARG A 62 25.95 -7.76 -1.30
CA ARG A 62 26.80 -6.71 -1.86
C ARG A 62 28.25 -7.14 -1.97
N PRO A 63 29.07 -6.49 -2.81
CA PRO A 63 30.52 -6.68 -2.82
C PRO A 63 31.12 -6.36 -1.44
N ALA A 64 32.13 -7.12 -1.02
CA ALA A 64 32.74 -6.96 0.30
C ALA A 64 33.45 -5.60 0.49
N ASP A 65 33.93 -5.02 -0.60
CA ASP A 65 34.58 -3.70 -0.65
C ASP A 65 33.57 -2.53 -0.71
N LEU A 66 32.31 -2.79 -1.03
CA LEU A 66 31.27 -1.77 -1.04
C LEU A 66 30.73 -1.52 0.37
N VAL A 67 30.97 -0.33 0.90
CA VAL A 67 30.41 0.12 2.18
C VAL A 67 29.08 0.83 1.95
N ILE A 68 28.04 0.39 2.64
CA ILE A 68 26.73 1.06 2.72
C ILE A 68 26.65 1.72 4.11
N ASP A 69 26.91 3.02 4.17
CA ASP A 69 27.08 3.74 5.44
C ASP A 69 25.85 4.52 5.90
N ASN A 70 24.79 4.56 5.07
CA ASN A 70 23.59 5.35 5.28
C ASN A 70 23.86 6.85 5.48
N LYS A 71 24.96 7.36 4.90
CA LYS A 71 25.34 8.78 4.88
C LYS A 71 25.58 9.27 3.46
N LYS A 72 26.45 8.57 2.74
CA LYS A 72 26.77 8.82 1.33
C LYS A 72 26.34 7.66 0.44
N THR A 73 26.18 6.47 1.00
CA THR A 73 25.71 5.29 0.26
C THR A 73 24.51 4.68 0.95
N PHE A 74 23.50 4.35 0.17
CA PHE A 74 22.21 3.85 0.64
C PHE A 74 21.80 2.65 -0.18
N ALA A 75 21.21 1.65 0.46
CA ALA A 75 20.46 0.62 -0.24
C ALA A 75 19.16 0.32 0.49
N ALA A 76 18.08 0.17 -0.27
CA ALA A 76 16.72 0.02 0.24
C ALA A 76 15.86 -0.76 -0.75
N VAL A 77 14.64 -1.10 -0.34
CA VAL A 77 13.59 -1.50 -1.27
C VAL A 77 12.56 -0.37 -1.40
N MET A 78 12.10 -0.13 -2.63
CA MET A 78 11.02 0.80 -2.93
C MET A 78 9.87 0.06 -3.60
N LEU A 79 8.66 0.62 -3.55
CA LEU A 79 7.54 0.17 -4.37
C LEU A 79 7.33 1.14 -5.52
N TYR A 80 7.01 0.63 -6.70
CA TYR A 80 6.78 1.46 -7.87
C TYR A 80 5.65 0.93 -8.77
N ARG A 81 5.09 1.85 -9.55
CA ARG A 81 4.12 1.62 -10.63
C ARG A 81 4.73 1.96 -11.98
N GLY A 82 4.22 1.33 -13.03
CA GLY A 82 4.71 1.53 -14.40
C GLY A 82 5.98 0.72 -14.67
N THR A 83 6.96 1.32 -15.34
CA THR A 83 8.25 0.68 -15.66
C THR A 83 9.39 1.53 -15.12
N LEU A 84 10.57 0.97 -14.89
CA LEU A 84 11.71 1.79 -14.45
C LEU A 84 12.13 2.87 -15.47
N ARG A 85 11.73 2.72 -16.75
CA ARG A 85 11.92 3.75 -17.79
C ARG A 85 10.93 4.92 -17.65
N SER A 86 9.76 4.67 -17.07
CA SER A 86 8.67 5.63 -16.92
C SER A 86 7.87 5.24 -15.68
N LEU A 87 8.33 5.74 -14.53
CA LEU A 87 7.66 5.54 -13.26
C LEU A 87 6.33 6.29 -13.27
N ALA A 88 5.25 5.59 -12.94
CA ALA A 88 3.94 6.22 -12.81
C ALA A 88 3.70 6.73 -11.39
N ASN A 89 4.27 6.05 -10.39
CA ASN A 89 4.26 6.45 -8.99
C ASN A 89 5.30 5.61 -8.22
N GLU A 90 5.73 6.09 -7.05
CA GLU A 90 6.70 5.43 -6.18
C GLU A 90 6.40 5.63 -4.68
N LEU A 91 6.86 4.69 -3.88
CA LEU A 91 6.82 4.71 -2.43
C LEU A 91 8.18 4.26 -1.90
N ASP A 92 8.85 5.16 -1.19
CA ASP A 92 10.19 4.95 -0.66
C ASP A 92 10.17 4.88 0.87
N PRO A 93 11.15 4.21 1.48
CA PRO A 93 11.30 4.26 2.92
C PRO A 93 11.70 5.68 3.36
N ALA A 94 11.05 6.18 4.42
CA ALA A 94 11.38 7.50 4.97
C ALA A 94 12.54 7.46 5.98
N VAL A 95 12.93 6.26 6.42
CA VAL A 95 14.05 6.02 7.33
C VAL A 95 14.93 4.94 6.75
N MET A 96 16.22 5.01 7.07
CA MET A 96 17.20 4.06 6.53
C MET A 96 16.92 2.63 7.02
N PRO A 97 17.15 1.61 6.17
CA PRO A 97 16.94 0.22 6.56
C PRO A 97 17.89 -0.22 7.67
N THR A 98 17.42 -1.13 8.50
CA THR A 98 18.26 -1.85 9.47
C THR A 98 18.68 -3.17 8.87
N CYS A 99 19.99 -3.36 8.69
CA CYS A 99 20.57 -4.57 8.12
C CYS A 99 21.52 -5.25 9.12
N THR A 100 21.46 -6.57 9.19
CA THR A 100 22.36 -7.40 10.01
C THR A 100 23.11 -8.36 9.10
N THR A 101 24.45 -8.35 9.17
CA THR A 101 25.29 -9.30 8.44
C THR A 101 24.98 -10.74 8.86
N THR A 102 24.66 -11.59 7.89
CA THR A 102 24.39 -13.02 8.09
C THR A 102 25.52 -13.90 7.58
N ALA A 103 26.25 -13.45 6.56
CA ALA A 103 27.41 -14.14 6.02
C ALA A 103 28.40 -13.17 5.38
N THR A 104 29.69 -13.54 5.43
CA THR A 104 30.79 -12.82 4.77
C THR A 104 31.68 -13.82 4.07
N THR A 105 32.02 -13.53 2.82
CA THR A 105 33.08 -14.20 2.05
C THR A 105 34.15 -13.18 1.66
N ASP A 106 35.23 -13.63 1.03
CA ASP A 106 36.29 -12.74 0.53
C ASP A 106 35.78 -11.70 -0.48
N THR A 107 34.66 -11.98 -1.15
CA THR A 107 34.14 -11.16 -2.26
C THR A 107 32.78 -10.53 -1.97
N THR A 108 32.01 -11.05 -1.01
CA THR A 108 30.63 -10.60 -0.78
C THR A 108 30.27 -10.54 0.70
N VAL A 109 29.36 -9.64 1.03
CA VAL A 109 28.67 -9.60 2.33
C VAL A 109 27.18 -9.78 2.07
N THR A 110 26.56 -10.69 2.81
CA THR A 110 25.11 -10.91 2.79
C THR A 110 24.50 -10.44 4.10
N GLU A 111 23.39 -9.72 3.98
CA GLU A 111 22.74 -9.01 5.07
C GLU A 111 21.23 -9.31 5.05
N SER A 112 20.65 -9.52 6.22
CA SER A 112 19.20 -9.56 6.42
C SER A 112 18.74 -8.15 6.80
N CYS A 113 17.88 -7.57 5.97
CA CYS A 113 17.46 -6.18 6.08
C CYS A 113 15.97 -6.06 6.36
N SER A 114 15.62 -5.01 7.11
CA SER A 114 14.24 -4.63 7.39
C SER A 114 14.08 -3.11 7.35
N GLU A 115 12.97 -2.67 6.79
CA GLU A 115 12.62 -1.26 6.64
C GLU A 115 11.10 -1.06 6.72
N ASN A 116 10.67 0.19 6.72
CA ASN A 116 9.27 0.54 6.68
C ASN A 116 9.00 1.66 5.68
N ILE A 117 8.09 1.39 4.75
CA ILE A 117 7.64 2.35 3.74
C ILE A 117 6.36 3.01 4.24
N PRO A 118 6.37 4.32 4.58
CA PRO A 118 5.15 5.02 4.98
C PRO A 118 4.30 5.35 3.76
N VAL A 119 3.05 4.89 3.76
CA VAL A 119 2.07 5.19 2.73
C VAL A 119 1.07 6.19 3.30
N ASP A 120 1.38 7.47 3.13
CA ASP A 120 0.46 8.56 3.44
C ASP A 120 -0.53 8.76 2.26
N PRO A 121 -1.84 8.66 2.49
CA PRO A 121 -2.83 8.83 1.42
C PRO A 121 -2.86 10.23 0.81
N TYR A 122 -2.35 11.27 1.49
CA TYR A 122 -2.29 12.63 0.95
C TYR A 122 -1.02 12.90 0.15
N GLU A 123 0.10 12.30 0.56
CA GLU A 123 1.39 12.59 -0.07
C GLU A 123 1.72 11.66 -1.23
N TYR A 124 1.24 10.42 -1.21
CA TYR A 124 1.71 9.39 -2.14
C TYR A 124 0.63 8.77 -3.03
N LEU A 125 -0.65 8.93 -2.69
CA LEU A 125 -1.76 8.31 -3.42
C LEU A 125 -2.61 9.38 -4.07
N TYR A 126 -2.39 9.60 -5.36
CA TYR A 126 -2.95 10.75 -6.09
C TYR A 126 -4.29 10.45 -6.72
N ASP A 127 -4.55 9.20 -7.11
CA ASP A 127 -5.77 8.84 -7.84
C ASP A 127 -6.25 7.39 -7.66
N ALA A 128 -7.31 7.01 -8.38
CA ALA A 128 -7.90 5.67 -8.37
C ALA A 128 -7.01 4.58 -8.96
N ALA A 129 -6.09 4.92 -9.86
CA ALA A 129 -5.16 3.98 -10.45
C ALA A 129 -4.15 3.46 -9.43
N ASP A 130 -3.82 4.23 -8.38
CA ASP A 130 -2.89 3.80 -7.33
C ASP A 130 -3.41 2.59 -6.52
N ALA A 131 -4.71 2.33 -6.55
CA ALA A 131 -5.32 1.14 -5.97
C ALA A 131 -5.14 -0.08 -6.90
N THR A 132 -3.91 -0.55 -7.03
CA THR A 132 -3.54 -1.62 -7.97
C THR A 132 -2.43 -2.52 -7.42
N THR A 133 -1.89 -3.40 -8.26
CA THR A 133 -0.65 -4.12 -7.99
C THR A 133 0.56 -3.24 -8.28
N TRP A 134 1.38 -3.02 -7.26
CA TRP A 134 2.68 -2.35 -7.31
C TRP A 134 3.79 -3.40 -7.38
N LYS A 135 4.97 -2.98 -7.87
CA LYS A 135 6.15 -3.82 -7.95
C LYS A 135 7.19 -3.34 -6.95
N ALA A 136 7.97 -4.25 -6.38
CA ALA A 136 9.13 -3.90 -5.58
C ALA A 136 10.37 -3.76 -6.45
N ALA A 137 11.25 -2.83 -6.08
CA ALA A 137 12.57 -2.68 -6.66
C ALA A 137 13.61 -2.48 -5.55
N GLY A 138 14.80 -3.03 -5.75
CA GLY A 138 15.96 -2.68 -4.94
C GLY A 138 16.52 -1.37 -5.47
N LEU A 139 16.86 -0.46 -4.58
CA LEU A 139 17.44 0.83 -4.88
C LEU A 139 18.80 0.93 -4.23
N TYR A 140 19.77 1.46 -4.97
CA TYR A 140 21.04 1.95 -4.45
C TYR A 140 21.21 3.40 -4.85
N ALA A 141 21.66 4.20 -3.91
CA ALA A 141 22.03 5.59 -4.16
C ALA A 141 23.40 5.87 -3.56
N HIS A 142 24.27 6.50 -4.33
CA HIS A 142 25.43 7.22 -3.85
C HIS A 142 25.17 8.71 -3.98
N VAL A 143 25.39 9.46 -2.91
CA VAL A 143 25.31 10.92 -2.92
C VAL A 143 26.65 11.50 -2.47
N ASP A 144 27.11 12.49 -3.21
CA ASP A 144 28.25 13.31 -2.83
C ASP A 144 27.93 14.78 -3.09
N GLY A 145 28.62 15.66 -2.40
CA GLY A 145 28.34 17.08 -2.53
C GLY A 145 29.15 17.93 -1.58
N THR A 146 29.14 19.23 -1.86
CA THR A 146 29.77 20.25 -1.04
C THR A 146 28.77 21.39 -0.89
N VAL A 147 28.52 21.81 0.35
CA VAL A 147 27.60 22.90 0.67
C VAL A 147 28.33 23.93 1.52
N SER A 148 28.27 25.18 1.08
CA SER A 148 28.63 26.38 1.84
C SER A 148 27.55 27.46 1.61
N ASP A 149 27.69 28.63 2.25
CA ASP A 149 26.73 29.74 2.12
C ASP A 149 26.59 30.22 0.66
N ASP A 150 27.67 30.15 -0.12
CA ASP A 150 27.73 30.66 -1.50
C ASP A 150 27.94 29.57 -2.56
N PHE A 151 28.11 28.30 -2.17
CA PHE A 151 28.37 27.20 -3.10
C PHE A 151 27.59 25.93 -2.73
N LEU A 152 26.84 25.42 -3.71
CA LEU A 152 26.14 24.14 -3.60
C LEU A 152 26.51 23.27 -4.80
N SER A 153 27.16 22.14 -4.53
CA SER A 153 27.35 21.05 -5.48
C SER A 153 26.74 19.78 -4.92
N SER A 154 26.01 19.05 -5.76
CA SER A 154 25.48 17.73 -5.43
C SER A 154 25.55 16.84 -6.67
N SER A 155 26.08 15.65 -6.47
CA SER A 155 26.09 14.55 -7.44
C SER A 155 25.42 13.34 -6.80
N SER A 156 24.59 12.65 -7.58
CA SER A 156 23.95 11.42 -7.13
C SER A 156 23.96 10.37 -8.23
N ASP A 157 24.41 9.17 -7.89
CA ASP A 157 24.34 7.99 -8.73
C ASP A 157 23.27 7.05 -8.17
N VAL A 158 22.31 6.66 -9.00
CA VAL A 158 21.20 5.78 -8.59
C VAL A 158 21.15 4.56 -9.49
N ALA A 159 20.99 3.39 -8.88
CA ALA A 159 20.75 2.13 -9.57
C ALA A 159 19.51 1.44 -8.99
N ILE A 160 18.65 0.92 -9.87
CA ILE A 160 17.38 0.32 -9.48
C ILE A 160 17.21 -1.04 -10.17
N TRP A 161 16.96 -2.07 -9.36
CA TRP A 161 16.68 -3.44 -9.80
C TRP A 161 15.22 -3.77 -9.55
N GLY A 162 14.41 -3.69 -10.61
CA GLY A 162 12.96 -3.85 -10.51
C GLY A 162 12.46 -5.29 -10.60
N ASN A 163 11.15 -5.46 -10.40
CA ASN A 163 10.44 -6.74 -10.53
C ASN A 163 10.86 -7.80 -9.49
N LEU A 164 11.27 -7.37 -8.30
CA LEU A 164 11.69 -8.30 -7.23
C LEU A 164 10.51 -9.06 -6.63
N THR A 165 9.38 -8.39 -6.47
CA THR A 165 8.09 -8.98 -6.07
C THR A 165 6.95 -8.02 -6.41
N THR A 166 5.72 -8.37 -6.03
CA THR A 166 4.56 -7.47 -6.17
C THR A 166 3.79 -7.33 -4.86
N ALA A 167 3.14 -6.18 -4.69
CA ALA A 167 2.29 -5.90 -3.54
C ALA A 167 1.00 -5.22 -4.01
N LYS A 168 -0.16 -5.64 -3.47
CA LYS A 168 -1.43 -4.99 -3.78
C LYS A 168 -1.66 -3.82 -2.85
N VAL A 169 -1.90 -2.64 -3.40
CA VAL A 169 -2.40 -1.48 -2.66
C VAL A 169 -3.90 -1.39 -2.90
N GLN A 170 -4.67 -1.31 -1.81
CA GLN A 170 -6.13 -1.31 -1.84
C GLN A 170 -6.70 -0.14 -1.06
N ARG A 171 -7.80 0.40 -1.56
CA ARG A 171 -8.62 1.36 -0.83
C ARG A 171 -9.34 0.67 0.32
N ALA A 172 -9.30 1.25 1.50
CA ALA A 172 -10.08 0.78 2.64
C ALA A 172 -11.59 0.93 2.37
N ALA A 173 -12.38 -0.08 2.68
CA ALA A 173 -13.83 0.01 2.72
C ALA A 173 -14.34 0.17 4.16
N ARG A 174 -15.51 0.80 4.31
CA ARG A 174 -16.26 0.88 5.58
C ARG A 174 -17.67 0.38 5.35
N LEU A 175 -18.21 -0.31 6.35
CA LEU A 175 -19.49 -0.98 6.28
C LEU A 175 -20.27 -0.77 7.57
N THR A 176 -21.51 -0.35 7.46
CA THR A 176 -22.42 -0.18 8.61
C THR A 176 -23.61 -1.11 8.50
N VAL A 177 -24.29 -1.34 9.63
CA VAL A 177 -25.51 -2.14 9.74
C VAL A 177 -26.40 -1.53 10.83
N ASP A 178 -27.71 -1.60 10.63
CA ASP A 178 -28.76 -1.15 11.56
C ASP A 178 -30.04 -1.93 11.25
N ALA A 179 -30.57 -2.69 12.21
CA ALA A 179 -31.70 -3.58 12.06
C ALA A 179 -32.90 -3.12 12.91
N THR A 180 -34.03 -2.89 12.25
CA THR A 180 -35.24 -2.32 12.88
C THR A 180 -36.52 -3.05 12.45
N PRO A 181 -37.61 -3.02 13.24
CA PRO A 181 -37.74 -2.42 14.57
C PRO A 181 -37.06 -3.25 15.67
N GLU A 182 -36.65 -2.58 16.74
CA GLU A 182 -36.20 -3.23 17.97
C GLU A 182 -37.05 -2.75 19.17
N PRO A 183 -37.62 -3.67 19.98
CA PRO A 183 -37.58 -5.12 19.84
C PRO A 183 -38.42 -5.59 18.65
N ALA A 184 -37.94 -6.64 17.98
CA ALA A 184 -38.66 -7.28 16.89
C ALA A 184 -39.65 -8.32 17.45
N VAL A 185 -40.82 -8.43 16.82
CA VAL A 185 -41.79 -9.48 17.14
C VAL A 185 -41.42 -10.75 16.39
N ALA A 186 -41.41 -11.90 17.08
CA ALA A 186 -41.12 -13.20 16.46
C ALA A 186 -41.99 -13.46 15.21
N GLY A 187 -41.37 -13.96 14.14
CA GLY A 187 -42.00 -14.24 12.85
C GLY A 187 -42.34 -13.00 12.02
N LYS A 188 -42.18 -11.78 12.55
CA LYS A 188 -42.39 -10.53 11.81
C LYS A 188 -41.14 -10.13 11.06
N THR A 189 -41.35 -9.26 10.08
CA THR A 189 -40.29 -8.77 9.20
C THR A 189 -39.52 -7.67 9.90
N ILE A 190 -38.20 -7.74 9.88
CA ILE A 190 -37.29 -6.64 10.20
C ILE A 190 -36.63 -6.13 8.93
N THR A 191 -36.30 -4.85 8.92
CA THR A 191 -35.50 -4.21 7.88
C THR A 191 -34.10 -4.02 8.42
N VAL A 192 -33.12 -4.56 7.70
CA VAL A 192 -31.70 -4.31 7.96
C VAL A 192 -31.20 -3.33 6.91
N LYS A 193 -30.72 -2.19 7.37
CA LYS A 193 -30.11 -1.13 6.55
C LYS A 193 -28.62 -1.03 6.83
N GLY A 194 -27.90 -0.40 5.93
CA GLY A 194 -26.47 -0.17 6.07
C GLY A 194 -25.93 0.69 4.94
N LYS A 195 -24.61 0.91 4.94
CA LYS A 195 -23.92 1.64 3.89
C LYS A 195 -22.55 1.04 3.66
N LEU A 196 -22.23 0.72 2.40
CA LEU A 196 -20.88 0.40 1.96
C LEU A 196 -20.24 1.65 1.37
N THR A 197 -19.11 2.06 1.92
CA THR A 197 -18.32 3.18 1.43
C THR A 197 -16.87 2.76 1.23
N ARG A 198 -16.14 3.50 0.39
CA ARG A 198 -14.73 3.22 0.07
C ARG A 198 -13.92 4.49 0.09
N ALA A 199 -12.67 4.41 0.54
CA ALA A 199 -11.73 5.51 0.48
C ALA A 199 -11.61 6.09 -0.94
N ASN A 200 -11.65 7.40 -1.03
CA ASN A 200 -11.32 8.19 -2.20
C ASN A 200 -10.20 9.15 -1.78
N TRP A 201 -9.01 8.93 -2.33
CA TRP A 201 -7.80 9.68 -1.93
C TRP A 201 -7.83 11.09 -2.52
N GLU A 202 -8.40 11.25 -3.72
CA GLU A 202 -8.54 12.53 -4.44
C GLU A 202 -9.39 13.55 -3.67
N THR A 203 -10.45 13.09 -3.02
CA THR A 203 -11.39 13.91 -2.24
C THR A 203 -11.23 13.71 -0.74
N SER A 204 -10.26 12.89 -0.33
CA SER A 204 -9.98 12.51 1.05
C SER A 204 -11.22 12.04 1.84
N SER A 205 -12.18 11.40 1.15
CA SER A 205 -13.51 11.07 1.67
C SER A 205 -13.89 9.60 1.49
N TYR A 206 -15.05 9.21 2.02
CA TYR A 206 -15.62 7.86 1.86
C TYR A 206 -16.97 7.91 1.12
N PRO A 207 -16.95 8.13 -0.22
CA PRO A 207 -18.18 8.06 -1.00
C PRO A 207 -18.77 6.65 -0.98
N GLY A 208 -20.06 6.59 -1.33
CA GLY A 208 -20.79 5.33 -1.49
C GLY A 208 -20.18 4.43 -2.55
N TYR A 209 -19.97 3.15 -2.22
CA TYR A 209 -19.46 2.18 -3.17
C TYR A 209 -20.60 1.32 -3.71
N GLN A 210 -21.15 1.74 -4.85
CA GLN A 210 -22.33 1.15 -5.49
C GLN A 210 -21.99 -0.11 -6.31
N GLY A 211 -22.99 -0.96 -6.55
CA GLY A 211 -22.92 -2.11 -7.44
C GLY A 211 -22.17 -3.31 -6.87
N GLN A 212 -21.85 -3.30 -5.58
CA GLN A 212 -21.03 -4.33 -4.94
C GLN A 212 -21.88 -5.39 -4.26
N LYS A 213 -21.48 -6.66 -4.41
CA LYS A 213 -22.10 -7.76 -3.68
C LYS A 213 -21.71 -7.70 -2.20
N VAL A 214 -22.71 -7.72 -1.33
CA VAL A 214 -22.58 -7.71 0.14
C VAL A 214 -23.48 -8.80 0.71
N VAL A 215 -23.04 -9.45 1.78
CA VAL A 215 -23.78 -10.52 2.44
C VAL A 215 -24.22 -10.07 3.83
N LEU A 216 -25.52 -10.15 4.10
CA LEU A 216 -26.07 -10.07 5.45
C LEU A 216 -25.83 -11.41 6.15
N GLN A 217 -25.24 -11.35 7.33
CA GLN A 217 -25.02 -12.48 8.22
C GLN A 217 -25.76 -12.28 9.53
N PHE A 218 -26.08 -13.39 10.20
CA PHE A 218 -26.68 -13.41 11.53
C PHE A 218 -25.96 -14.41 12.44
N ARG A 219 -25.82 -14.07 13.71
CA ARG A 219 -25.48 -15.02 14.77
C ARG A 219 -26.51 -14.94 15.89
N THR A 220 -26.83 -16.07 16.51
CA THR A 220 -27.71 -16.09 17.68
C THR A 220 -26.99 -15.48 18.89
N ALA A 221 -27.71 -14.78 19.77
CA ALA A 221 -27.16 -14.31 21.04
C ALA A 221 -26.56 -15.47 21.85
N GLY A 222 -25.43 -15.24 22.51
CA GLY A 222 -24.68 -16.29 23.23
C GLY A 222 -23.80 -17.19 22.36
N THR A 223 -23.77 -16.98 21.03
CA THR A 223 -22.90 -17.73 20.10
C THR A 223 -21.89 -16.83 19.42
N SER A 224 -20.82 -17.40 18.83
CA SER A 224 -19.76 -16.66 18.11
C SER A 224 -19.84 -16.80 16.58
N THR A 225 -20.51 -17.83 16.08
CA THR A 225 -20.52 -18.16 14.65
C THR A 225 -21.62 -17.43 13.90
N TYR A 226 -21.23 -16.66 12.88
CA TYR A 226 -22.15 -16.02 11.94
C TYR A 226 -22.50 -16.95 10.78
N GLN A 227 -23.77 -16.94 10.38
CA GLN A 227 -24.28 -17.64 9.21
C GLN A 227 -24.74 -16.63 8.16
N ASN A 228 -24.54 -16.96 6.89
CA ASN A 228 -25.05 -16.15 5.78
C ASN A 228 -26.58 -16.24 5.73
N VAL A 229 -27.25 -15.09 5.67
CA VAL A 229 -28.72 -15.01 5.62
C VAL A 229 -29.18 -14.56 4.24
N LYS A 230 -28.55 -13.53 3.67
CA LYS A 230 -28.98 -12.97 2.38
C LYS A 230 -27.87 -12.21 1.67
N GLY A 231 -27.72 -12.45 0.37
CA GLY A 231 -26.88 -11.62 -0.51
C GLY A 231 -27.68 -10.45 -1.08
N ILE A 232 -27.06 -9.26 -1.12
CA ILE A 232 -27.60 -8.05 -1.73
C ILE A 232 -26.53 -7.31 -2.52
N THR A 233 -26.95 -6.35 -3.33
CA THR A 233 -26.06 -5.44 -4.06
C THR A 233 -26.21 -4.03 -3.49
N SER A 234 -25.11 -3.32 -3.28
CA SER A 234 -25.16 -1.92 -2.85
C SER A 234 -25.79 -1.01 -3.91
N GLY A 235 -26.76 -0.21 -3.49
CA GLY A 235 -27.46 0.75 -4.34
C GLY A 235 -26.76 2.11 -4.42
N THR A 236 -27.51 3.10 -4.88
CA THR A 236 -27.07 4.51 -4.97
C THR A 236 -26.47 4.99 -3.65
N GLY A 237 -25.34 5.69 -3.72
CA GLY A 237 -24.65 6.18 -2.52
C GLY A 237 -24.13 5.06 -1.60
N GLY A 238 -24.03 3.81 -2.10
CA GLY A 238 -23.57 2.66 -1.33
C GLY A 238 -24.63 2.11 -0.36
N ALA A 239 -25.89 2.51 -0.52
CA ALA A 239 -26.97 2.10 0.38
C ALA A 239 -27.17 0.57 0.35
N LEU A 240 -27.38 -0.01 1.53
CA LEU A 240 -27.75 -1.40 1.72
C LEU A 240 -29.10 -1.44 2.42
N SER A 241 -30.03 -2.23 1.90
CA SER A 241 -31.31 -2.46 2.55
C SER A 241 -31.86 -3.83 2.16
N THR A 242 -32.29 -4.58 3.15
CA THR A 242 -33.05 -5.81 2.93
C THR A 242 -33.98 -6.08 4.10
N THR A 243 -34.93 -6.96 3.89
CA THR A 243 -35.78 -7.51 4.94
C THR A 243 -35.46 -8.98 5.21
N VAL A 244 -35.66 -9.40 6.46
CA VAL A 244 -35.57 -10.79 6.95
C VAL A 244 -36.63 -11.03 8.02
N LYS A 245 -36.88 -12.29 8.39
CA LYS A 245 -37.80 -12.65 9.48
C LYS A 245 -37.05 -12.72 10.81
N ALA A 246 -37.55 -12.02 11.83
CA ALA A 246 -37.02 -12.13 13.18
C ALA A 246 -37.45 -13.46 13.81
N SER A 247 -36.50 -14.36 14.06
CA SER A 247 -36.77 -15.67 14.65
C SER A 247 -36.18 -15.83 16.04
N LYS A 248 -34.98 -15.30 16.27
CA LYS A 248 -34.25 -15.37 17.55
C LYS A 248 -33.52 -14.06 17.79
N SER A 249 -33.30 -13.74 19.07
CA SER A 249 -32.42 -12.64 19.45
C SER A 249 -30.98 -12.92 19.03
N GLY A 250 -30.29 -11.92 18.50
CA GLY A 250 -28.94 -12.11 17.98
C GLY A 250 -28.40 -10.87 17.28
N TYR A 251 -27.34 -11.06 16.50
CA TYR A 251 -26.61 -9.96 15.87
C TYR A 251 -26.62 -10.09 14.36
N TYR A 252 -27.02 -9.02 13.67
CA TYR A 252 -26.92 -8.89 12.23
C TYR A 252 -25.67 -8.10 11.84
N ARG A 253 -24.99 -8.52 10.78
CA ARG A 253 -23.90 -7.73 10.19
C ARG A 253 -23.85 -7.86 8.69
N TYR A 254 -23.41 -6.82 8.01
CA TYR A 254 -23.01 -6.93 6.61
C TYR A 254 -21.53 -7.30 6.48
N VAL A 255 -21.22 -8.08 5.45
CA VAL A 255 -19.85 -8.43 5.04
C VAL A 255 -19.68 -8.15 3.55
N PHE A 256 -18.64 -7.40 3.23
CA PHE A 256 -18.16 -7.15 1.88
C PHE A 256 -16.83 -7.87 1.68
N ALA A 257 -16.75 -8.74 0.67
CA ALA A 257 -15.59 -9.60 0.42
C ALA A 257 -14.37 -8.85 -0.15
N GLY A 258 -14.53 -7.58 -0.54
CA GLY A 258 -13.47 -6.83 -1.22
C GLY A 258 -13.50 -7.04 -2.74
N THR A 259 -12.60 -6.35 -3.41
CA THR A 259 -12.30 -6.46 -4.84
C THR A 259 -10.78 -6.42 -5.02
N THR A 260 -10.27 -6.41 -6.25
CA THR A 260 -8.83 -6.24 -6.50
C THR A 260 -8.31 -4.90 -5.99
N THR A 261 -9.10 -3.83 -6.07
CA THR A 261 -8.70 -2.45 -5.72
C THR A 261 -9.23 -1.98 -4.37
N THR A 262 -10.06 -2.77 -3.70
CA THR A 262 -10.74 -2.39 -2.45
C THR A 262 -10.70 -3.52 -1.45
N ALA A 263 -10.26 -3.24 -0.23
CA ALA A 263 -10.17 -4.24 0.82
C ALA A 263 -11.57 -4.74 1.25
N ALA A 264 -11.60 -5.95 1.78
CA ALA A 264 -12.79 -6.49 2.44
C ALA A 264 -13.17 -5.63 3.67
N ALA A 265 -14.46 -5.60 4.00
CA ALA A 265 -14.96 -4.91 5.19
C ALA A 265 -16.08 -5.71 5.85
N THR A 266 -16.09 -5.74 7.18
CA THR A 266 -17.12 -6.38 7.99
C THR A 266 -17.67 -5.35 8.96
N ALA A 267 -18.99 -5.17 8.98
CA ALA A 267 -19.63 -4.30 9.96
C ALA A 267 -19.55 -4.92 11.37
N THR A 268 -19.46 -4.08 12.39
CA THR A 268 -19.77 -4.48 13.77
C THR A 268 -21.21 -4.97 13.80
N GLY A 269 -21.48 -6.09 14.49
CA GLY A 269 -22.82 -6.65 14.53
C GLY A 269 -23.78 -5.81 15.34
N ASP A 270 -24.97 -5.58 14.80
CA ASP A 270 -26.08 -4.89 15.46
C ASP A 270 -27.02 -5.90 16.12
N TYR A 271 -27.31 -5.69 17.39
CA TYR A 271 -28.11 -6.61 18.20
C TYR A 271 -29.59 -6.34 17.99
N VAL A 272 -30.38 -7.40 17.83
CA VAL A 272 -31.84 -7.32 17.77
C VAL A 272 -32.43 -8.24 18.83
N LYS A 273 -33.13 -7.65 19.80
CA LYS A 273 -33.99 -8.39 20.72
C LYS A 273 -35.26 -8.84 20.03
N VAL A 274 -35.57 -10.14 20.09
CA VAL A 274 -36.84 -10.71 19.66
C VAL A 274 -37.74 -10.98 20.88
N LYS A 275 -39.02 -10.63 20.77
CA LYS A 275 -40.08 -10.87 21.76
C LYS A 275 -41.17 -11.77 21.19
#